data_AF-A0AA40E5N1-F1
#
_entry.id   AF-A0AA40E5N1-F1
#
_cell.length_a   1.000
_cell.length_b   1.000
_cell.length_c   1.000
_cell.angle_alpha   90.00
_cell.angle_beta   90.00
_cell.angle_gamma   90.00
#
_symmetry.space_group_name_H-M   'P 1'
#
loop_
_entity.id
_entity.type
_entity.pdbx_description
1 polymer ?
#
loop_
_entity_poly.entity_id
_entity_poly.type
_entity_poly.pdbx_seq_one_letter_code
_entity_poly.pdbx_strand_id
1 'polypeptide(L)' 'QKTIPARNAAGRCHGCGDTVSTEWRTGPDGKGTLCNRCGLQFSKASKLNALRQQALVG' A
#
# COMPACT_ATOMS: atom_id res chain seq x y z
N GLN A 1 8.63 -14.31 13.05
CA GLN A 1 7.55 -13.97 12.09
C GLN A 1 7.86 -14.61 10.74
N LYS A 2 6.88 -15.23 10.06
CA LYS A 2 7.07 -15.70 8.67
C LYS A 2 6.91 -14.51 7.71
N THR A 3 7.88 -14.29 6.85
CA THR A 3 7.82 -13.30 5.76
C THR A 3 7.38 -13.97 4.46
N ILE A 4 6.63 -13.27 3.63
CA ILE A 4 6.06 -13.73 2.36
C ILE A 4 6.76 -12.96 1.23
N PRO A 5 7.33 -13.63 0.21
CA PRO A 5 7.93 -12.96 -0.93
C PRO A 5 6.86 -12.26 -1.79
N ALA A 6 7.27 -11.19 -2.47
CA ALA A 6 6.41 -10.47 -3.40
C ALA A 6 5.98 -11.39 -4.55
N ARG A 7 4.69 -11.35 -4.90
CA ARG A 7 4.12 -12.06 -6.06
C ARG A 7 3.48 -11.11 -7.07
N ASN A 8 3.80 -9.83 -6.97
CA ASN A 8 3.36 -8.81 -7.93
C ASN A 8 4.33 -8.75 -9.13
N ALA A 9 3.93 -8.08 -10.21
CA ALA A 9 4.72 -7.97 -11.44
C ALA A 9 6.11 -7.34 -11.23
N ALA A 10 6.26 -6.45 -10.23
CA ALA A 10 7.52 -5.79 -9.92
C ALA A 10 8.45 -6.64 -9.04
N GLY A 11 7.96 -7.73 -8.44
CA GLY A 11 8.68 -8.56 -7.49
C GLY A 11 9.10 -7.82 -6.20
N ARG A 12 8.50 -6.65 -5.91
CA ARG A 12 8.88 -5.81 -4.77
C ARG A 12 7.78 -4.86 -4.33
N CYS A 13 7.93 -4.27 -3.15
CA CYS A 13 7.12 -3.17 -2.67
C CYS A 13 7.39 -1.92 -3.51
N HIS A 14 6.34 -1.25 -3.97
CA HIS A 14 6.49 -0.02 -4.76
C HIS A 14 7.00 1.17 -3.93
N GLY A 15 6.68 1.22 -2.62
CA GLY A 15 7.07 2.34 -1.76
C GLY A 15 8.47 2.24 -1.15
N CYS A 16 8.99 1.04 -0.90
CA CYS A 16 10.29 0.85 -0.24
C CYS A 16 11.23 -0.14 -0.93
N GLY A 17 10.78 -0.84 -1.99
CA GLY A 17 11.60 -1.81 -2.71
C GLY A 17 11.78 -3.17 -2.01
N ASP A 18 11.23 -3.38 -0.82
CA ASP A 18 11.33 -4.67 -0.12
C ASP A 18 10.74 -5.80 -0.97
N THR A 19 11.45 -6.92 -1.06
CA THR A 19 11.02 -8.11 -1.82
C THR A 19 10.28 -9.13 -0.94
N VAL A 20 10.25 -8.91 0.37
CA VAL A 20 9.56 -9.75 1.36
C VAL A 20 8.75 -8.89 2.32
N SER A 21 7.59 -9.39 2.76
CA SER A 21 6.76 -8.71 3.77
C SER A 21 5.94 -9.70 4.59
N THR A 22 5.57 -9.36 5.82
CA THR A 22 4.65 -10.19 6.62
C THR A 22 3.24 -10.22 6.03
N GLU A 23 2.85 -9.17 5.32
CA GLU A 23 1.56 -9.05 4.63
C GLU A 23 1.72 -8.09 3.43
N TRP A 24 1.16 -8.47 2.29
CA TRP A 24 1.11 -7.63 1.10
C TRP A 24 -0.23 -6.94 1.00
N ARG A 25 -0.22 -5.61 0.86
CA ARG A 25 -1.39 -4.74 0.80
C ARG A 25 -1.56 -4.15 -0.60
N THR A 26 -2.77 -3.66 -0.88
CA THR A 26 -3.09 -2.94 -2.11
C THR A 26 -2.48 -1.55 -2.08
N GLY A 27 -1.80 -1.19 -3.17
CA GLY A 27 -1.25 0.12 -3.41
C GLY A 27 -1.87 0.80 -4.63
N PRO A 28 -1.28 1.92 -5.07
CA PRO A 28 -1.80 2.68 -6.22
C PRO A 28 -1.81 1.86 -7.51
N ASP A 29 -0.86 0.93 -7.68
CA ASP A 29 -0.73 0.10 -8.89
C ASP A 29 -1.48 -1.23 -8.79
N GLY A 30 -2.33 -1.40 -7.77
CA GLY A 30 -3.19 -2.57 -7.60
C GLY A 30 -2.82 -3.48 -6.43
N LYS A 31 -3.38 -4.69 -6.41
CA LYS A 31 -3.33 -5.63 -5.28
C LYS A 31 -1.91 -6.17 -5.05
N GLY A 32 -1.49 -6.19 -3.78
CA GLY A 32 -0.21 -6.77 -3.36
C GLY A 32 1.04 -6.02 -3.84
N THR A 33 0.92 -4.72 -4.16
CA THR A 33 2.03 -3.88 -4.63
C THR A 33 2.78 -3.17 -3.50
N LEU A 34 2.22 -3.15 -2.28
CA LEU A 34 2.85 -2.55 -1.11
C LEU A 34 3.07 -3.57 0.01
N CYS A 35 4.16 -3.41 0.75
CA CYS A 35 4.40 -4.13 1.99
C CYS A 35 3.46 -3.61 3.10
N ASN A 36 3.38 -4.32 4.24
CA ASN A 36 2.50 -3.94 5.35
C ASN A 36 2.68 -2.47 5.80
N ARG A 37 3.93 -2.02 6.01
CA ARG A 37 4.23 -0.65 6.43
C ARG A 37 3.79 0.40 5.40
N CYS A 38 4.16 0.21 4.14
CA CYS A 38 3.82 1.15 3.07
C CYS A 38 2.31 1.15 2.78
N GLY A 39 1.65 0.00 2.81
CA GLY A 39 0.21 -0.12 2.58
C GLY A 39 -0.62 0.56 3.68
N LEU A 40 -0.19 0.50 4.94
CA LEU A 40 -0.83 1.23 6.03
C LEU A 40 -0.74 2.75 5.83
N GLN A 41 0.44 3.25 5.45
CA GLN A 41 0.63 4.67 5.17
C GLN A 41 -0.21 5.13 3.98
N PHE A 42 -0.26 4.33 2.91
CA PHE A 42 -1.08 4.60 1.74
C PHE A 42 -2.57 4.63 2.09
N SER A 43 -3.08 3.64 2.81
CA SER A 43 -4.48 3.59 3.25
C SER A 43 -4.88 4.83 4.06
N LYS A 44 -4.02 5.28 4.99
CA LYS A 44 -4.23 6.49 5.78
C LYS A 44 -4.27 7.75 4.89
N ALA A 45 -3.35 7.86 3.93
CA ALA A 45 -3.31 8.98 3.00
C ALA A 45 -4.55 9.02 2.09
N SER A 46 -4.96 7.88 1.54
CA SER A 46 -6.17 7.77 0.70
C SER A 46 -7.44 8.14 1.47
N LYS A 47 -7.57 7.69 2.73
CA LYS A 47 -8.71 8.07 3.58
C LYS A 47 -8.74 9.58 3.89
N LEU A 48 -7.57 10.18 4.18
CA LEU A 48 -7.47 11.61 4.42
C LEU A 48 -7.83 12.43 3.16
N ASN A 49 -7.38 11.99 1.99
CA ASN A 49 -7.72 12.63 0.72
C ASN A 49 -9.22 12.53 0.42
N ALA A 50 -9.85 11.38 0.67
CA ALA A 50 -11.29 11.22 0.50
C ALA A 50 -12.11 12.14 1.42
N LEU A 51 -11.71 12.27 2.69
CA LEU A 51 -12.35 13.19 3.64
C LEU A 51 -12.13 14.65 3.25
N ARG A 52 -10.93 15.02 2.78
CA ARG A 52 -10.64 16.36 2.27
C ARG A 52 -11.48 16.71 1.04
N GLN A 53 -11.66 15.76 0.12
CA GLN A 53 -12.51 15.97 -1.05
C GLN A 53 -13.97 16.18 -0.65
N GLN A 54 -14.48 15.48 0.36
CA GLN A 54 -15.84 15.67 0.88
C GLN A 54 -16.06 17.06 1.50
N ALA A 55 -15.05 17.64 2.15
CA ALA A 55 -15.15 18.96 2.78
C ALA A 55 -15.08 20.14 1.79
N LEU A 56 -14.64 19.92 0.55
CA LEU A 56 -14.58 20.95 -0.50
C LEU A 56 -15.86 21.03 -1.34
N VAL A 57 -16.72 20.00 -1.27
CA VAL A 57 -18.00 19.93 -2.01
C VAL A 57 -19.21 20.19 -1.10
N GLY A 58 -18.98 20.65 0.13
CA GLY A 58 -20.02 20.98 1.12
C GLY A 58 -20.11 22.47 1.39
#